data_AF-A0A844KSV5-F1
#
_entry.id   AF-A0A844KSV5-F1
#
_cell.length_a   1.000
_cell.length_b   1.000
_cell.length_c   1.000
_cell.angle_alpha   90.00
_cell.angle_beta   90.00
_cell.angle_gamma   90.00
#
_symmetry.space_group_name_H-M   'P 1'
#
loop_
_entity.id
_entity.type
_entity.pdbx_description
1 polymer ?
#
loop_
_entity_poly.entity_id
_entity_poly.type
_entity_poly.pdbx_seq_one_letter_code
_entity_poly.pdbx_strand_id
1 'polypeptide(L)' 'MAKQHDKQFKLDAVQYYQDHKDLGVRGCAENLGIGYSTLTK' A
#
# COMPACT_ATOMS: atom_id res chain seq x y z
N MET A 1 4.65 3.51 19.56
CA MET A 1 3.67 4.35 18.84
C MET A 1 3.09 3.57 17.68
N ALA A 2 1.78 3.38 17.60
CA ALA A 2 1.15 2.96 16.35
C ALA A 2 1.23 4.15 15.39
N LYS A 3 2.14 4.08 14.41
CA LYS A 3 2.26 5.10 13.37
C LYS A 3 0.99 4.98 12.51
N GLN A 4 -0.05 5.73 12.87
CA GLN A 4 -1.26 5.78 12.06
C GLN A 4 -0.84 6.33 10.70
N HIS A 5 -0.91 5.47 9.68
CA HIS A 5 -0.79 5.91 8.32
C HIS A 5 -1.98 6.82 8.03
N ASP A 6 -1.68 8.03 7.55
CA ASP A 6 -2.66 9.05 7.23
C ASP A 6 -3.66 8.52 6.19
N LYS A 7 -4.87 9.09 6.11
CA LYS A 7 -5.86 8.63 5.11
C LYS A 7 -5.30 8.73 3.69
N GLN A 8 -4.47 9.76 3.46
CA GLN A 8 -3.76 9.98 2.20
C GLN A 8 -2.89 8.78 1.83
N PHE A 9 -2.16 8.23 2.81
CA PHE A 9 -1.28 7.10 2.60
C PHE A 9 -2.02 5.85 2.08
N LYS A 10 -3.25 5.61 2.56
CA LYS A 10 -4.07 4.49 2.07
C LYS A 10 -4.52 4.71 0.62
N LEU A 11 -4.89 5.94 0.27
CA LEU A 11 -5.28 6.29 -1.10
C LEU A 11 -4.08 6.17 -2.04
N ASP A 12 -2.94 6.73 -1.66
CA ASP A 12 -1.68 6.60 -2.42
C ASP A 12 -1.29 5.14 -2.59
N ALA A 13 -1.41 4.30 -1.56
CA ALA A 13 -1.10 2.88 -1.66
C ALA A 13 -2.01 2.13 -2.66
N VAL A 14 -3.31 2.42 -2.65
CA VAL A 14 -4.27 1.84 -3.60
C VAL A 14 -4.04 2.35 -5.02
N GLN A 15 -3.68 3.62 -5.17
CA GLN A 15 -3.40 4.22 -6.47
C GLN A 15 -2.08 3.71 -7.05
N TYR A 16 -1.06 3.57 -6.21
CA TYR A 16 0.21 2.94 -6.54
C TYR A 16 0.00 1.51 -7.02
N TYR A 17 -0.84 0.71 -6.32
CA TYR A 17 -1.18 -0.63 -6.77
C TYR A 17 -1.93 -0.65 -8.11
N GLN A 18 -2.83 0.28 -8.36
CA GLN A 18 -3.54 0.35 -9.65
C GLN A 18 -2.59 0.65 -10.81
N ASP A 19 -1.65 1.58 -10.59
CA ASP A 19 -0.63 1.95 -11.56
C ASP A 19 0.41 0.82 -11.74
N HIS A 20 0.72 0.09 -10.66
CA HIS A 20 1.71 -0.97 -10.59
C HIS A 20 1.07 -2.36 -10.41
N LYS A 21 -0.06 -2.60 -11.10
CA LYS A 21 -0.76 -3.89 -11.04
C LYS A 21 0.11 -5.07 -11.50
N ASP A 22 1.12 -4.79 -12.33
CA ASP A 22 2.12 -5.76 -12.79
C ASP A 22 3.04 -6.27 -11.67
N LEU A 23 3.42 -5.40 -10.73
CA LEU A 23 4.21 -5.76 -9.54
C LEU A 23 3.41 -6.56 -8.50
N GLY A 24 2.09 -6.53 -8.62
CA GLY A 24 1.17 -7.19 -7.70
C GLY A 24 1.18 -6.60 -6.29
N VAL A 25 0.30 -7.14 -5.45
CA VAL A 25 0.03 -6.63 -4.10
C VAL A 25 1.26 -6.75 -3.19
N ARG A 26 2.06 -7.81 -3.37
CA ARG A 26 3.30 -8.04 -2.61
C ARG A 26 4.38 -7.03 -2.95
N GLY A 27 4.66 -6.82 -4.24
CA GLY A 27 5.66 -5.85 -4.68
C GLY A 27 5.29 -4.42 -4.28
N CYS A 28 4.02 -4.08 -4.36
CA CYS A 28 3.52 -2.78 -3.89
C CYS A 28 3.69 -2.62 -2.37
N ALA A 29 3.33 -3.65 -1.59
CA ALA A 29 3.47 -3.62 -0.13
C ALA A 29 4.94 -3.44 0.31
N GLU A 30 5.88 -4.12 -0.32
CA GLU A 30 7.31 -3.95 -0.02
C GLU A 30 7.85 -2.58 -0.44
N ASN A 31 7.50 -2.07 -1.62
CA ASN A 31 7.92 -0.74 -2.07
C ASN A 31 7.37 0.39 -1.18
N LEU A 32 6.13 0.24 -0.71
CA LEU A 32 5.46 1.20 0.16
C LEU A 32 5.82 1.00 1.64
N GLY A 33 6.61 -0.03 1.97
CA GLY A 33 7.00 -0.36 3.33
C GLY A 33 5.82 -0.68 4.25
N ILE A 34 4.74 -1.25 3.70
CA ILE A 34 3.50 -1.55 4.43
C ILE A 34 3.22 -3.04 4.48
N GLY A 35 2.49 -3.45 5.51
CA GLY A 35 1.93 -4.78 5.54
C GLY A 35 0.92 -4.97 4.41
N TYR A 36 0.99 -6.11 3.71
CA TYR A 36 0.03 -6.56 2.70
C TYR A 36 -1.43 -6.36 3.14
N SER A 37 -1.72 -6.63 4.43
CA SER A 37 -3.03 -6.43 5.06
C SER A 37 -3.55 -4.99 5.05
N THR A 38 -2.68 -4.00 4.80
CA THR A 38 -3.05 -2.59 4.59
C THR A 38 -3.58 -2.33 3.17
N LEU A 39 -3.16 -3.16 2.20
CA LEU A 39 -3.50 -3.01 0.79
C LEU A 39 -4.65 -3.96 0.37
N THR A 40 -4.93 -5.00 1.17
CA THR A 40 -5.98 -6.01 0.87
C THR A 40 -7.25 -5.86 1.67
N LYS A 41 -7.41 -4.77 2.42
CA LYS A 41 -8.55 -4.53 3.30
C LYS A 41 -9.30 -3.28 2.87
#